data_AF-A0A3N5T457-F1
#
_entry.id   AF-A0A3N5T457-F1
#
_cell.length_a   1.000
_cell.length_b   1.000
_cell.length_c   1.000
_cell.angle_alpha   90.00
_cell.angle_beta   90.00
_cell.angle_gamma   90.00
#
_symmetry.space_group_name_H-M   'P 1'
#
loop_
_entity.id
_entity.type
_entity.pdbx_description
1 polymer ?
#
loop_
_entity_poly.entity_id
_entity_poly.type
_entity_poly.pdbx_seq_one_letter_code
_entity_poly.pdbx_strand_id
1 'polypeptide(L)'
;MNRTYAFILFLLSVCNLAQAQSPQPVAKPVAQAQVSINLYDQKIYFLGDEIQIRLAVKNTSVDTYQFKIADNRVFSFDFQVTTTTNRPENYHSQKFVSSRNSNGPVFYRDVSLSPGEEYSLVVGFNDFATLPAHGTYNIQVVFFPGLYVNASSPALTSNRLQVSVRPPAGTTEQRSAAEAQIEKDAQRAYMPPDEVVAFMLNARKVDHWDKFFLYINLRKLYINSYLKTTANIDPFNRLSEEEKLARIAQYKKLIMEGKAEWYLMLRTNSFIIQNTSYSRFEATVKVYQEYQHPDYKEPRYYTYTLRRDNETNTWEITDYIIENANTGK
;
A
#
# COMPACT_ATOMS: atom_id res chain seq x y z
N MET A 1 23.36 85.86 -54.28
CA MET A 1 22.44 86.21 -53.19
C MET A 1 22.04 84.93 -52.49
N ASN A 2 22.18 84.92 -51.17
CA ASN A 2 22.20 83.78 -50.27
C ASN A 2 20.88 83.00 -50.19
N ARG A 3 20.96 81.68 -49.98
CA ARG A 3 20.32 80.90 -48.88
C ARG A 3 20.51 79.39 -49.12
N THR A 4 21.47 78.75 -48.46
CA THR A 4 21.33 77.98 -47.20
C THR A 4 20.25 76.89 -47.25
N TYR A 5 20.68 75.63 -47.42
CA TYR A 5 19.98 74.46 -46.84
C TYR A 5 21.03 73.54 -46.23
N ALA A 6 20.96 73.39 -44.92
CA ALA A 6 21.80 72.52 -44.12
C ALA A 6 21.34 71.07 -44.28
N PHE A 7 22.24 70.19 -44.71
CA PHE A 7 22.05 68.75 -44.71
C PHE A 7 22.49 68.21 -43.36
N ILE A 8 21.52 67.76 -42.55
CA ILE A 8 21.78 67.05 -41.28
C ILE A 8 22.04 65.58 -41.62
N LEU A 9 23.27 65.13 -41.41
CA LEU A 9 23.66 63.72 -41.40
C LEU A 9 23.23 63.11 -40.06
N PHE A 10 22.23 62.22 -40.07
CA PHE A 10 21.91 61.37 -38.93
C PHE A 10 22.58 60.00 -39.13
N LEU A 11 23.68 59.78 -38.40
CA LEU A 11 24.35 58.49 -38.27
C LEU A 11 23.51 57.61 -37.33
N LEU A 12 22.75 56.67 -37.87
CA LEU A 12 22.09 55.61 -37.09
C LEU A 12 23.08 54.45 -36.89
N SER A 13 23.68 54.45 -35.70
CA SER A 13 24.42 53.33 -35.14
C SER A 13 23.45 52.18 -34.86
N VAL A 14 23.54 51.10 -35.63
CA VAL A 14 22.77 49.88 -35.40
C VAL A 14 23.50 49.05 -34.33
N CYS A 15 23.04 49.14 -33.09
CA CYS A 15 23.45 48.23 -32.02
C CYS A 15 22.97 46.81 -32.34
N ASN A 16 23.91 45.88 -32.54
CA ASN A 16 23.63 44.44 -32.51
C ASN A 16 23.27 44.02 -31.08
N LEU A 17 21.98 43.86 -30.80
CA LEU A 17 21.50 43.16 -29.62
C LEU A 17 21.54 41.65 -29.90
N ALA A 18 22.59 41.00 -29.40
CA ALA A 18 22.64 39.56 -29.26
C ALA A 18 21.52 39.13 -28.30
N GLN A 19 20.41 38.62 -28.84
CA GLN A 19 19.41 37.92 -28.04
C GLN A 19 20.02 36.59 -27.58
N ALA A 20 20.32 36.51 -26.28
CA ALA A 20 20.57 35.26 -25.60
C ALA A 20 19.29 34.41 -25.67
N GLN A 21 19.23 33.47 -26.61
CA GLN A 21 18.22 32.42 -26.62
C GLN A 21 18.40 31.60 -25.36
N SER A 22 17.42 31.66 -24.46
CA SER A 22 17.32 30.78 -23.31
C SER A 22 17.34 29.34 -23.82
N PRO A 23 18.09 28.41 -23.20
CA PRO A 23 18.05 27.01 -23.61
C PRO A 23 16.62 26.50 -23.46
N GLN A 24 15.96 26.22 -24.59
CA GLN A 24 14.66 25.58 -24.57
C GLN A 24 14.80 24.23 -23.84
N PRO A 25 13.88 23.89 -22.93
CA PRO A 25 13.88 22.57 -22.35
C PRO A 25 13.68 21.58 -23.49
N VAL A 26 14.69 20.74 -23.74
CA VAL A 26 14.58 19.61 -24.67
C VAL A 26 13.44 18.75 -24.13
N ALA A 27 12.28 18.85 -24.78
CA ALA A 27 11.14 18.00 -24.46
C ALA A 27 11.61 16.55 -24.58
N LYS A 28 11.55 15.80 -23.48
CA LYS A 28 11.77 14.36 -23.51
C LYS A 28 10.87 13.78 -24.61
N PRO A 29 11.40 12.97 -25.55
CA PRO A 29 10.55 12.33 -26.55
C PRO A 29 9.42 11.61 -25.81
N VAL A 30 8.19 11.96 -26.14
CA VAL A 30 7.00 11.31 -25.58
C VAL A 30 7.08 9.86 -26.02
N ALA A 31 7.29 8.95 -25.08
CA ALA A 31 7.28 7.53 -25.37
C ALA A 31 5.92 7.19 -26.01
N GLN A 32 5.94 6.58 -27.20
CA GLN A 32 4.71 6.23 -27.93
C GLN A 32 3.84 5.23 -27.14
N ALA A 33 4.47 4.46 -26.24
CA ALA A 33 3.80 3.55 -25.34
C ALA A 33 4.31 3.71 -23.90
N GLN A 34 3.40 3.48 -22.96
CA GLN A 34 3.66 3.42 -21.53
C GLN A 34 3.62 1.97 -21.06
N VAL A 35 4.65 1.55 -20.33
CA VAL A 35 4.69 0.23 -19.68
C VAL A 35 4.34 0.40 -18.21
N SER A 36 3.50 -0.47 -17.68
CA SER A 36 3.16 -0.51 -16.26
C SER A 36 3.23 -1.92 -15.71
N ILE A 37 3.55 -1.98 -14.42
CA ILE A 37 3.71 -3.20 -13.65
C ILE A 37 2.87 -3.11 -12.38
N ASN A 38 2.14 -4.17 -12.08
CA ASN A 38 1.39 -4.36 -10.84
C ASN A 38 1.48 -5.82 -10.38
N LEU A 39 1.30 -6.07 -9.09
CA LEU A 39 1.08 -7.44 -8.59
C LEU A 39 -0.22 -7.97 -9.19
N TYR A 40 -0.20 -9.19 -9.71
CA TYR A 40 -1.43 -9.84 -10.14
C TYR A 40 -2.29 -10.24 -8.95
N ASP A 41 -1.63 -10.79 -7.91
CA ASP A 41 -2.24 -11.15 -6.64
C ASP A 41 -1.64 -10.28 -5.53
N GLN A 42 -2.46 -9.48 -4.86
CA GLN A 42 -2.04 -8.61 -3.77
C GLN A 42 -2.05 -9.38 -2.45
N LYS A 43 -1.15 -10.35 -2.37
CA LYS A 43 -0.91 -11.15 -1.17
C LYS A 43 0.48 -10.89 -0.60
N ILE A 44 0.72 -11.46 0.56
CA ILE A 44 2.03 -11.43 1.18
C ILE A 44 2.90 -12.53 0.58
N TYR A 45 4.14 -12.15 0.28
CA TYR A 45 5.13 -13.02 -0.30
C TYR A 45 6.18 -13.39 0.74
N PHE A 46 6.39 -14.68 0.92
CA PHE A 46 7.49 -15.25 1.68
C PHE A 46 8.64 -15.61 0.74
N LEU A 47 9.84 -15.74 1.30
CA LEU A 47 11.01 -16.18 0.53
C LEU A 47 10.74 -17.56 -0.09
N GLY A 48 10.83 -17.63 -1.42
CA GLY A 48 10.57 -18.86 -2.19
C GLY A 48 9.16 -18.94 -2.79
N ASP A 49 8.25 -18.02 -2.45
CA ASP A 49 6.92 -17.99 -3.05
C ASP A 49 6.96 -17.64 -4.55
N GLU A 50 5.94 -18.10 -5.26
CA GLU A 50 5.70 -17.73 -6.65
C GLU A 50 5.01 -16.35 -6.70
N ILE A 51 5.71 -15.38 -7.28
CA ILE A 51 5.22 -14.01 -7.44
C ILE A 51 4.68 -13.86 -8.86
N GLN A 52 3.39 -13.55 -8.99
CA GLN A 52 2.76 -13.27 -10.28
C GLN A 52 2.62 -11.76 -10.51
N ILE A 53 3.06 -11.32 -11.68
CA ILE A 53 3.13 -9.92 -12.05
C ILE A 53 2.25 -9.68 -13.26
N ARG A 54 1.34 -8.70 -13.15
CA ARG A 54 0.61 -8.16 -14.29
C ARG A 54 1.46 -7.08 -14.96
N LEU A 55 1.73 -7.29 -16.24
CA LEU A 55 2.38 -6.34 -17.13
C LEU A 55 1.34 -5.74 -18.06
N ALA A 56 1.41 -4.43 -18.29
CA ALA A 56 0.55 -3.74 -19.25
C ALA A 56 1.36 -2.78 -20.12
N VAL A 57 1.09 -2.80 -21.42
CA VAL A 57 1.64 -1.88 -22.42
C VAL A 57 0.47 -1.10 -22.99
N LYS A 58 0.45 0.21 -22.76
CA LYS A 58 -0.61 1.12 -23.21
C LYS A 58 -0.09 2.03 -24.30
N ASN A 59 -0.82 2.15 -25.39
CA ASN A 59 -0.53 3.16 -26.41
C ASN A 59 -1.00 4.54 -25.93
N THR A 60 -0.05 5.44 -25.69
CA THR A 60 -0.31 6.82 -25.26
C THR A 60 -0.22 7.82 -26.39
N SER A 61 0.06 7.37 -27.61
CA SER A 61 0.16 8.18 -28.81
C SER A 61 -1.16 8.25 -29.59
N VAL A 62 -1.20 9.12 -30.61
CA VAL A 62 -2.32 9.25 -31.55
C VAL A 62 -2.22 8.29 -32.74
N ASP A 63 -1.07 7.62 -32.90
CA ASP A 63 -0.80 6.68 -33.97
C ASP A 63 -0.96 5.23 -33.49
N THR A 64 -1.07 4.27 -34.41
CA THR A 64 -1.05 2.85 -34.04
C THR A 64 0.35 2.45 -33.58
N TYR A 65 0.46 1.84 -32.40
CA TYR A 65 1.71 1.34 -31.85
C TYR A 65 1.85 -0.16 -32.10
N GLN A 66 2.94 -0.58 -32.74
CA GLN A 66 3.22 -1.98 -33.07
C GLN A 66 4.44 -2.49 -32.32
N PHE A 67 4.35 -3.70 -31.77
CA PHE A 67 5.46 -4.34 -31.08
C PHE A 67 5.37 -5.87 -31.17
N LYS A 68 6.49 -6.52 -30.85
CA LYS A 68 6.65 -7.97 -30.86
C LYS A 68 6.59 -8.54 -29.46
N ILE A 69 5.89 -9.67 -29.32
CA ILE A 69 5.83 -10.45 -28.10
C ILE A 69 6.27 -11.87 -28.39
N ALA A 70 7.43 -12.25 -27.86
CA ALA A 70 7.98 -13.59 -27.96
C ALA A 70 7.18 -14.58 -27.11
N ASP A 71 7.01 -15.81 -27.59
CA ASP A 71 6.39 -16.90 -26.82
C ASP A 71 7.19 -17.16 -25.54
N ASN A 72 8.52 -17.19 -25.65
CA ASN A 72 9.38 -17.14 -24.50
C ASN A 72 9.57 -15.67 -24.04
N ARG A 73 8.84 -15.31 -22.98
CA ARG A 73 8.71 -13.93 -22.48
C ARG A 73 10.03 -13.29 -22.07
N VAL A 74 11.04 -14.10 -21.77
CA VAL A 74 12.45 -13.72 -21.60
C VAL A 74 12.91 -12.76 -22.69
N PHE A 75 12.52 -12.96 -23.96
CA PHE A 75 12.94 -12.10 -25.08
C PHE A 75 12.14 -10.81 -25.23
N SER A 76 11.00 -10.67 -24.56
CA SER A 76 10.19 -9.45 -24.56
C SER A 76 10.38 -8.61 -23.30
N PHE A 77 10.68 -9.25 -22.16
CA PHE A 77 10.74 -8.58 -20.86
C PHE A 77 11.98 -8.99 -20.07
N ASP A 78 12.48 -8.07 -19.27
CA ASP A 78 13.48 -8.29 -18.23
C ASP A 78 13.06 -7.55 -16.95
N PHE A 79 13.54 -8.01 -15.81
CA PHE A 79 13.24 -7.42 -14.51
C PHE A 79 14.51 -6.88 -13.87
N GLN A 80 14.54 -5.56 -13.70
CA GLN A 80 15.54 -4.89 -12.89
C GLN A 80 15.05 -4.83 -11.45
N VAL A 81 15.87 -5.36 -10.55
CA VAL A 81 15.53 -5.44 -9.13
C VAL A 81 16.60 -4.70 -8.33
N THR A 82 16.15 -3.81 -7.45
CA THR A 82 17.03 -3.06 -6.54
C THR A 82 16.58 -3.23 -5.10
N THR A 83 17.54 -3.27 -4.18
CA THR A 83 17.26 -3.25 -2.74
C THR A 83 17.10 -1.81 -2.23
N THR A 84 16.80 -1.64 -0.93
CA THR A 84 16.76 -0.33 -0.27
C THR A 84 18.09 0.43 -0.33
N THR A 85 19.20 -0.27 -0.57
CA THR A 85 20.51 0.35 -0.84
C THR A 85 20.66 0.89 -2.27
N ASN A 86 19.62 0.74 -3.12
CA ASN A 86 19.55 1.15 -4.52
C ASN A 86 20.71 0.63 -5.39
N ARG A 87 21.39 -0.43 -4.96
CA ARG A 87 22.36 -1.13 -5.80
C ARG A 87 21.59 -2.04 -6.76
N PRO A 88 21.79 -1.92 -8.09
CA PRO A 88 21.29 -2.89 -9.03
C PRO A 88 22.03 -4.19 -8.78
N GLU A 89 21.30 -5.21 -8.36
CA GLU A 89 21.83 -6.55 -8.16
C GLU A 89 21.29 -7.46 -9.26
N ASN A 90 22.17 -8.31 -9.77
CA ASN A 90 21.77 -9.30 -10.76
C ASN A 90 21.14 -10.49 -10.04
N TYR A 91 19.81 -10.51 -10.00
CA TYR A 91 19.03 -11.61 -9.43
C TYR A 91 18.43 -12.53 -10.50
N HIS A 92 18.99 -12.56 -11.72
CA HIS A 92 18.46 -13.42 -12.77
C HIS A 92 18.42 -14.89 -12.36
N SER A 93 17.29 -15.56 -12.61
CA SER A 93 17.12 -16.97 -12.29
C SER A 93 17.90 -17.85 -13.26
N GLN A 94 18.20 -19.09 -12.85
CA GLN A 94 18.86 -20.04 -13.76
C GLN A 94 18.01 -20.33 -15.01
N LYS A 95 16.68 -20.30 -14.87
CA LYS A 95 15.72 -20.47 -15.97
C LYS A 95 15.82 -19.32 -16.97
N PHE A 96 15.94 -18.09 -16.48
CA PHE A 96 16.17 -16.91 -17.33
C PHE A 96 17.46 -17.04 -18.11
N VAL A 97 18.58 -17.29 -17.43
CA VAL A 97 19.91 -17.36 -18.05
C VAL A 97 19.98 -18.48 -19.09
N SER A 98 19.47 -19.67 -18.79
CA SER A 98 19.44 -20.79 -19.74
C SER A 98 18.53 -20.51 -20.94
N SER A 99 17.36 -19.91 -20.73
CA SER A 99 16.44 -19.53 -21.81
C SER A 99 17.05 -18.48 -22.73
N ARG A 100 17.71 -17.47 -22.15
CA ARG A 100 18.33 -16.35 -22.87
C ARG A 100 19.50 -16.77 -23.74
N ASN A 101 20.25 -17.77 -23.28
CA ASN A 101 21.43 -18.31 -23.97
C ASN A 101 21.11 -19.51 -24.87
N SER A 102 19.83 -19.89 -25.00
CA SER A 102 19.44 -20.99 -25.88
C SER A 102 19.58 -20.57 -27.36
N ASN A 103 20.14 -21.45 -28.19
CA ASN A 103 20.35 -21.20 -29.63
C ASN A 103 19.13 -21.56 -30.49
N GLY A 104 17.94 -21.65 -29.89
CA GLY A 104 16.71 -22.01 -30.58
C GLY A 104 16.09 -20.81 -31.32
N PRO A 105 15.24 -21.05 -32.35
CA PRO A 105 14.48 -19.98 -32.97
C PRO A 105 13.52 -19.33 -31.95
N VAL A 106 13.47 -18.00 -31.94
CA VAL A 106 12.55 -17.23 -31.09
C VAL A 106 11.25 -16.98 -31.86
N PHE A 107 10.20 -17.70 -31.49
CA PHE A 107 8.86 -17.46 -32.01
C PHE A 107 8.23 -16.24 -31.33
N TYR A 108 7.56 -15.41 -32.11
CA TYR A 108 6.90 -14.20 -31.63
C TYR A 108 5.61 -13.91 -32.40
N ARG A 109 4.78 -13.06 -31.79
CA ARG A 109 3.58 -12.48 -32.40
C ARG A 109 3.75 -10.98 -32.53
N ASP A 110 3.22 -10.41 -33.60
CA ASP A 110 3.06 -8.97 -33.74
C ASP A 110 1.75 -8.53 -33.07
N VAL A 111 1.82 -7.47 -32.27
CA VAL A 111 0.68 -6.86 -31.57
C VAL A 111 0.56 -5.42 -32.06
N SER A 112 -0.65 -5.03 -32.44
CA SER A 112 -0.98 -3.66 -32.84
C SER A 112 -1.97 -3.08 -31.83
N LEU A 113 -1.65 -1.90 -31.28
CA LEU A 113 -2.51 -1.16 -30.36
C LEU A 113 -2.93 0.16 -30.99
N SER A 114 -4.23 0.37 -31.08
CA SER A 114 -4.83 1.65 -31.45
C SER A 114 -4.61 2.70 -30.34
N PRO A 115 -4.80 4.00 -30.62
CA PRO A 115 -4.66 5.06 -29.63
C PRO A 115 -5.49 4.78 -28.36
N GLY A 116 -4.84 4.76 -27.21
CA GLY A 116 -5.47 4.51 -25.92
C GLY A 116 -5.67 3.04 -25.53
N GLU A 117 -5.44 2.08 -26.44
CA GLU A 117 -5.55 0.65 -26.15
C GLU A 117 -4.43 0.14 -25.26
N GLU A 118 -4.72 -0.92 -24.51
CA GLU A 118 -3.80 -1.56 -23.58
C GLU A 118 -3.74 -3.06 -23.82
N TYR A 119 -2.52 -3.59 -23.95
CA TYR A 119 -2.25 -5.02 -23.92
C TYR A 119 -1.73 -5.40 -22.53
N SER A 120 -2.39 -6.35 -21.86
CA SER A 120 -1.96 -6.84 -20.56
C SER A 120 -1.77 -8.35 -20.54
N LEU A 121 -0.81 -8.82 -19.75
CA LEU A 121 -0.56 -10.23 -19.50
C LEU A 121 -0.06 -10.46 -18.07
N VAL A 122 -0.11 -11.72 -17.63
CA VAL A 122 0.43 -12.15 -16.33
C VAL A 122 1.67 -13.00 -16.58
N VAL A 123 2.74 -12.73 -15.85
CA VAL A 123 3.98 -13.51 -15.89
C VAL A 123 4.41 -13.91 -14.47
N GLY A 124 5.03 -15.08 -14.34
CA GLY A 124 5.72 -15.46 -13.11
C GLY A 124 7.04 -14.72 -13.01
N PHE A 125 7.23 -13.92 -11.97
CA PHE A 125 8.50 -13.23 -11.70
C PHE A 125 9.67 -14.21 -11.55
N ASN A 126 9.40 -15.37 -10.92
CA ASN A 126 10.39 -16.41 -10.65
C ASN A 126 10.98 -17.02 -11.93
N ASP A 127 10.31 -16.88 -13.08
CA ASP A 127 10.86 -17.27 -14.38
C ASP A 127 12.03 -16.38 -14.82
N PHE A 128 12.09 -15.15 -14.30
CA PHE A 128 13.09 -14.14 -14.64
C PHE A 128 14.13 -13.94 -13.56
N ALA A 129 13.71 -13.89 -12.30
CA ALA A 129 14.58 -13.55 -11.18
C ALA A 129 14.25 -14.35 -9.91
N THR A 130 15.29 -14.63 -9.11
CA THR A 130 15.19 -15.32 -7.81
C THR A 130 15.68 -14.39 -6.71
N LEU A 131 14.82 -14.09 -5.74
CA LEU A 131 15.20 -13.26 -4.60
C LEU A 131 15.98 -14.10 -3.57
N PRO A 132 17.22 -13.70 -3.19
CA PRO A 132 18.08 -14.54 -2.37
C PRO A 132 17.80 -14.42 -0.87
N ALA A 133 17.15 -13.34 -0.42
CA ALA A 133 16.91 -13.05 0.98
C ALA A 133 15.54 -12.41 1.20
N HIS A 134 15.12 -12.37 2.46
CA HIS A 134 13.97 -11.57 2.86
C HIS A 134 14.34 -10.09 2.90
N GLY A 135 13.38 -9.22 2.64
CA GLY A 135 13.58 -7.78 2.60
C GLY A 135 12.63 -7.09 1.63
N THR A 136 12.81 -5.78 1.49
CA THR A 136 12.03 -4.97 0.56
C THR A 136 12.83 -4.75 -0.73
N TYR A 137 12.19 -5.06 -1.85
CA TYR A 137 12.73 -4.96 -3.20
C TYR A 137 11.92 -3.98 -4.03
N ASN A 138 12.58 -3.21 -4.89
CA ASN A 138 11.94 -2.43 -5.94
C ASN A 138 12.17 -3.14 -7.27
N ILE A 139 11.07 -3.47 -7.94
CA ILE A 139 11.04 -4.20 -9.19
C ILE A 139 10.61 -3.25 -10.30
N GLN A 140 11.37 -3.22 -11.39
CA GLN A 140 11.06 -2.45 -12.59
C GLN A 140 11.18 -3.36 -13.80
N VAL A 141 10.20 -3.31 -14.69
CA VAL A 141 10.22 -4.07 -15.94
C VAL A 141 10.91 -3.25 -17.02
N VAL A 142 11.74 -3.94 -17.78
CA VAL A 142 12.32 -3.48 -19.03
C VAL A 142 11.64 -4.26 -20.15
N PHE A 143 10.89 -3.55 -21.00
CA PHE A 143 10.19 -4.10 -22.14
C PHE A 143 10.96 -3.81 -23.43
N PHE A 144 11.12 -4.81 -24.29
CA PHE A 144 11.80 -4.71 -25.58
C PHE A 144 10.77 -4.86 -26.72
N PRO A 145 10.25 -3.76 -27.30
CA PRO A 145 9.25 -3.81 -28.35
C PRO A 145 9.71 -4.56 -29.61
N GLY A 146 11.02 -4.55 -29.89
CA GLY A 146 11.64 -5.25 -31.01
C GLY A 146 12.25 -6.61 -30.67
N LEU A 147 11.95 -7.15 -29.48
CA LEU A 147 12.66 -8.26 -28.83
C LEU A 147 14.10 -7.92 -28.46
N TYR A 148 14.61 -8.61 -27.44
CA TYR A 148 15.99 -8.49 -27.05
C TYR A 148 16.91 -9.30 -27.96
N VAL A 149 17.96 -8.64 -28.45
CA VAL A 149 19.07 -9.28 -29.17
C VAL A 149 20.38 -9.07 -28.41
N ASN A 150 20.58 -7.86 -27.89
CA ASN A 150 21.76 -7.47 -27.11
C ASN A 150 21.44 -6.31 -26.16
N ALA A 151 22.41 -5.88 -25.36
CA ALA A 151 22.25 -4.79 -24.38
C ALA A 151 21.85 -3.43 -24.99
N SER A 152 22.07 -3.20 -26.29
CA SER A 152 21.69 -1.98 -27.00
C SER A 152 20.29 -2.03 -27.61
N SER A 153 19.53 -3.12 -27.37
CA SER A 153 18.15 -3.24 -27.87
C SER A 153 17.27 -2.11 -27.32
N PRO A 154 16.48 -1.41 -28.15
CA PRO A 154 15.57 -0.38 -27.69
C PRO A 154 14.62 -0.91 -26.61
N ALA A 155 14.49 -0.16 -25.52
CA ALA A 155 13.72 -0.61 -24.38
C ALA A 155 12.89 0.51 -23.74
N LEU A 156 11.75 0.13 -23.18
CA LEU A 156 10.89 0.97 -22.36
C LEU A 156 10.90 0.44 -20.93
N THR A 157 10.87 1.34 -19.94
CA THR A 157 10.84 0.96 -18.53
C THR A 157 9.50 1.28 -17.89
N SER A 158 9.07 0.43 -16.96
CA SER A 158 7.82 0.62 -16.22
C SER A 158 7.96 1.57 -15.04
N ASN A 159 6.85 1.82 -14.33
CA ASN A 159 6.90 2.28 -12.93
C ASN A 159 7.66 1.26 -12.05
N ARG A 160 8.08 1.70 -10.86
CA ARG A 160 8.69 0.81 -9.85
C ARG A 160 7.61 0.22 -8.96
N LEU A 161 7.61 -1.09 -8.83
CA LEU A 161 6.77 -1.85 -7.92
C LEU A 161 7.59 -2.24 -6.69
N GLN A 162 7.16 -1.80 -5.51
CA GLN A 162 7.79 -2.22 -4.26
C GLN A 162 7.14 -3.53 -3.78
N VAL A 163 7.98 -4.53 -3.49
CA VAL A 163 7.55 -5.83 -2.96
C VAL A 163 8.32 -6.10 -1.67
N SER A 164 7.60 -6.45 -0.60
CA SER A 164 8.20 -6.88 0.66
C SER A 164 8.13 -8.39 0.75
N VAL A 165 9.30 -9.03 0.79
CA VAL A 165 9.44 -10.48 0.95
C VAL A 165 9.82 -10.78 2.39
N ARG A 166 9.02 -11.61 3.05
CA ARG A 166 9.23 -11.98 4.44
C ARG A 166 10.17 -13.20 4.55
N PRO A 167 10.81 -13.42 5.72
CA PRO A 167 11.59 -14.63 5.98
C PRO A 167 10.80 -15.88 5.59
N PRO A 168 11.45 -16.95 5.11
CA PRO A 168 10.76 -18.19 4.80
C PRO A 168 9.94 -18.60 6.02
N ALA A 169 8.65 -18.88 5.81
CA ALA A 169 7.74 -19.18 6.91
C ALA A 169 8.25 -20.40 7.70
N GLY A 170 8.33 -20.26 9.03
CA GLY A 170 8.30 -21.42 9.91
C GLY A 170 6.98 -22.18 9.77
N THR A 171 6.87 -23.32 10.47
CA THR A 171 5.75 -24.29 10.49
C THR A 171 4.34 -23.75 10.13
N THR A 172 3.54 -24.56 9.44
CA THR A 172 2.19 -24.29 8.91
C THR A 172 1.22 -23.56 9.87
N GLU A 173 1.32 -23.74 11.20
CA GLU A 173 0.51 -22.98 12.16
C GLU A 173 0.88 -21.48 12.23
N GLN A 174 2.16 -21.13 12.11
CA GLN A 174 2.61 -19.73 12.09
C GLN A 174 2.17 -19.03 10.81
N ARG A 175 2.13 -19.77 9.69
CA ARG A 175 1.58 -19.33 8.41
C ARG A 175 0.10 -18.98 8.53
N SER A 176 -0.69 -19.87 9.13
CA SER A 176 -2.13 -19.67 9.31
C SER A 176 -2.44 -18.50 10.27
N ALA A 177 -1.63 -18.32 11.31
CA ALA A 177 -1.78 -17.21 12.25
C ALA A 177 -1.36 -15.85 11.65
N ALA A 178 -0.30 -15.83 10.84
CA ALA A 178 0.13 -14.65 10.09
C ALA A 178 -0.91 -14.30 9.02
N GLU A 179 -1.32 -15.25 8.19
CA GLU A 179 -2.37 -15.07 7.16
C GLU A 179 -3.70 -14.58 7.79
N ALA A 180 -4.12 -15.12 8.94
CA ALA A 180 -5.32 -14.66 9.65
C ALA A 180 -5.17 -13.28 10.34
N GLN A 181 -3.95 -12.86 10.66
CA GLN A 181 -3.66 -11.50 11.13
C GLN A 181 -3.64 -10.51 9.96
N ILE A 182 -3.17 -10.96 8.79
CA ILE A 182 -2.98 -10.18 7.58
C ILE A 182 -4.29 -10.00 6.80
N GLU A 183 -5.19 -10.98 6.78
CA GLU A 183 -6.53 -10.80 6.21
C GLU A 183 -7.32 -9.75 6.99
N LYS A 184 -7.06 -9.62 8.30
CA LYS A 184 -7.57 -8.50 9.09
C LYS A 184 -6.91 -7.19 8.71
N ASP A 185 -5.59 -7.15 8.46
CA ASP A 185 -4.91 -5.92 8.06
C ASP A 185 -5.27 -5.47 6.62
N ALA A 186 -5.52 -6.40 5.69
CA ALA A 186 -5.96 -6.12 4.32
C ALA A 186 -7.43 -5.65 4.24
N GLN A 187 -8.27 -6.05 5.20
CA GLN A 187 -9.64 -5.55 5.33
C GLN A 187 -9.71 -4.14 5.95
N ARG A 188 -8.62 -3.63 6.54
CA ARG A 188 -8.58 -2.28 7.11
C ARG A 188 -8.41 -1.23 6.02
N ALA A 189 -9.52 -0.72 5.50
CA ALA A 189 -9.49 0.51 4.70
C ALA A 189 -8.99 1.69 5.55
N TYR A 190 -8.34 2.67 4.91
CA TYR A 190 -8.02 3.95 5.53
C TYR A 190 -9.33 4.68 5.88
N MET A 191 -9.74 4.59 7.13
CA MET A 191 -10.93 5.27 7.67
C MET A 191 -10.47 6.32 8.69
N PRO A 192 -11.11 7.51 8.74
CA PRO A 192 -10.87 8.49 9.80
C PRO A 192 -11.32 7.96 11.18
N PRO A 193 -10.84 8.56 12.30
CA PRO A 193 -11.05 8.00 13.64
C PRO A 193 -12.51 7.79 14.05
N ASP A 194 -13.38 8.72 13.65
CA ASP A 194 -14.83 8.65 13.85
C ASP A 194 -15.48 7.50 13.09
N GLU A 195 -15.14 7.33 11.81
CA GLU A 195 -15.62 6.21 11.00
C GLU A 195 -15.15 4.87 11.55
N VAL A 196 -13.93 4.78 12.08
CA VAL A 196 -13.43 3.57 12.75
C VAL A 196 -14.31 3.20 13.96
N VAL A 197 -14.64 4.18 14.80
CA VAL A 197 -15.51 3.94 15.97
C VAL A 197 -16.93 3.60 15.53
N ALA A 198 -17.47 4.30 14.53
CA ALA A 198 -18.79 3.99 13.98
C ALA A 198 -18.84 2.57 13.39
N PHE A 199 -17.81 2.16 12.66
CA PHE A 199 -17.67 0.83 12.08
C PHE A 199 -17.70 -0.25 13.16
N MET A 200 -16.90 -0.08 14.22
CA MET A 200 -16.85 -0.99 15.36
C MET A 200 -18.23 -1.10 16.05
N LEU A 201 -18.90 0.03 16.33
CA LEU A 201 -20.22 0.04 16.96
C LEU A 201 -21.29 -0.62 16.07
N ASN A 202 -21.25 -0.38 14.76
CA ASN A 202 -22.17 -1.02 13.81
C ASN A 202 -21.93 -2.53 13.72
N ALA A 203 -20.67 -2.98 13.69
CA ALA A 203 -20.34 -4.41 13.72
C ALA A 203 -20.87 -5.09 14.99
N ARG A 204 -20.81 -4.38 16.13
CA ARG A 204 -21.35 -4.88 17.40
C ARG A 204 -22.87 -5.06 17.35
N LYS A 205 -23.62 -4.14 16.72
CA LYS A 205 -25.10 -4.23 16.62
C LYS A 205 -25.57 -5.54 15.99
N VAL A 206 -24.83 -6.04 15.00
CA VAL A 206 -25.15 -7.26 14.23
C VAL A 206 -24.34 -8.49 14.67
N ASP A 207 -23.70 -8.47 15.84
CA ASP A 207 -22.88 -9.58 16.40
C ASP A 207 -21.73 -10.06 15.46
N HIS A 208 -21.22 -9.20 14.57
CA HIS A 208 -20.14 -9.54 13.65
C HIS A 208 -18.76 -9.38 14.32
N TRP A 209 -18.33 -10.41 15.06
CA TRP A 209 -17.10 -10.38 15.85
C TRP A 209 -15.83 -10.06 15.06
N ASP A 210 -15.66 -10.59 13.85
CA ASP A 210 -14.45 -10.34 13.07
C ASP A 210 -14.34 -8.87 12.63
N LYS A 211 -15.46 -8.24 12.26
CA LYS A 211 -15.51 -6.81 11.96
C LYS A 211 -15.38 -5.95 13.22
N PHE A 212 -15.95 -6.40 14.33
CA PHE A 212 -15.86 -5.68 15.62
C PHE A 212 -14.41 -5.54 16.09
N PHE A 213 -13.63 -6.62 16.02
CA PHE A 213 -12.22 -6.61 16.42
C PHE A 213 -11.29 -6.02 15.36
N LEU A 214 -11.79 -5.70 14.17
CA LEU A 214 -10.97 -5.32 13.03
C LEU A 214 -10.05 -4.16 13.35
N TYR A 215 -10.55 -3.08 13.95
CA TYR A 215 -9.77 -1.88 14.28
C TYR A 215 -9.40 -1.75 15.76
N ILE A 216 -9.49 -2.85 16.53
CA ILE A 216 -9.15 -2.83 17.96
C ILE A 216 -7.75 -3.40 18.14
N ASN A 217 -6.83 -2.61 18.71
CA ASN A 217 -5.54 -3.12 19.14
C ASN A 217 -5.71 -3.86 20.47
N LEU A 218 -6.01 -5.16 20.39
CA LEU A 218 -6.29 -5.98 21.57
C LEU A 218 -5.15 -5.99 22.60
N ARG A 219 -3.90 -5.92 22.15
CA ARG A 219 -2.73 -5.87 23.04
C ARG A 219 -2.69 -4.58 23.84
N LYS A 220 -2.83 -3.43 23.18
CA LYS A 220 -2.87 -2.13 23.86
C LYS A 220 -4.10 -2.00 24.73
N LEU A 221 -5.27 -2.45 24.26
CA LEU A 221 -6.50 -2.45 25.05
C LEU A 221 -6.36 -3.31 26.32
N TYR A 222 -5.77 -4.50 26.20
CA TYR A 222 -5.48 -5.37 27.33
C TYR A 222 -4.60 -4.69 28.38
N ILE A 223 -3.53 -4.02 27.95
CA ILE A 223 -2.62 -3.29 28.85
C ILE A 223 -3.31 -2.06 29.47
N ASN A 224 -4.03 -1.29 28.65
CA ASN A 224 -4.53 0.02 29.03
C ASN A 224 -5.85 -0.02 29.82
N SER A 225 -6.67 -1.04 29.62
CA SER A 225 -8.00 -1.17 30.26
C SER A 225 -8.03 -2.36 31.22
N TYR A 226 -7.85 -3.57 30.70
CA TYR A 226 -8.01 -4.80 31.48
C TYR A 226 -6.98 -4.96 32.60
N LEU A 227 -5.69 -4.74 32.32
CA LEU A 227 -4.64 -4.83 33.35
C LEU A 227 -4.72 -3.69 34.37
N LYS A 228 -5.25 -2.50 34.02
CA LYS A 228 -5.45 -1.42 34.99
C LYS A 228 -6.52 -1.75 36.03
N THR A 229 -7.52 -2.55 35.67
CA THR A 229 -8.62 -2.96 36.56
C THR A 229 -8.34 -4.27 37.31
N THR A 230 -7.47 -5.14 36.78
CA THR A 230 -7.03 -6.39 37.42
C THR A 230 -5.62 -6.29 38.07
N ALA A 231 -5.22 -5.04 38.37
CA ALA A 231 -3.90 -4.44 38.64
C ALA A 231 -2.76 -5.17 39.38
N ASN A 232 -2.80 -6.47 39.71
CA ASN A 232 -1.80 -7.04 40.63
C ASN A 232 -1.09 -8.36 40.25
N ILE A 233 -1.39 -9.05 39.14
CA ILE A 233 -0.89 -10.44 39.01
C ILE A 233 -0.32 -10.82 37.63
N ASP A 234 -0.58 -10.07 36.55
CA ASP A 234 -0.19 -10.55 35.22
C ASP A 234 1.24 -10.17 34.80
N PRO A 235 2.19 -11.13 34.66
CA PRO A 235 3.53 -10.85 34.19
C PRO A 235 3.60 -10.61 32.67
N PHE A 236 2.51 -10.19 32.02
CA PHE A 236 2.38 -10.04 30.57
C PHE A 236 3.60 -9.40 29.88
N ASN A 237 4.17 -8.36 30.48
CA ASN A 237 5.33 -7.66 29.93
C ASN A 237 6.64 -8.49 29.96
N ARG A 238 6.72 -9.49 30.85
CA ARG A 238 7.88 -10.40 31.04
C ARG A 238 7.75 -11.71 30.25
N LEU A 239 6.58 -11.99 29.68
CA LEU A 239 6.34 -13.19 28.88
C LEU A 239 7.12 -13.16 27.56
N SER A 240 7.38 -14.33 26.98
CA SER A 240 7.84 -14.44 25.59
C SER A 240 6.78 -13.97 24.60
N GLU A 241 7.15 -13.69 23.35
CA GLU A 241 6.16 -13.24 22.35
C GLU A 241 5.10 -14.30 22.03
N GLU A 242 5.44 -15.58 22.06
CA GLU A 242 4.49 -16.67 21.86
C GLU A 242 3.44 -16.71 22.99
N GLU A 243 3.89 -16.61 24.23
CA GLU A 243 3.01 -16.56 25.41
C GLU A 243 2.14 -15.30 25.42
N LYS A 244 2.67 -14.15 24.98
CA LYS A 244 1.88 -12.92 24.80
C LYS A 244 0.79 -13.11 23.76
N LEU A 245 1.09 -13.72 22.62
CA LEU A 245 0.10 -14.01 21.57
C LEU A 245 -1.00 -14.94 22.10
N ALA A 246 -0.64 -16.02 22.77
CA ALA A 246 -1.59 -16.94 23.39
C ALA A 246 -2.48 -16.22 24.42
N ARG A 247 -1.91 -15.33 25.24
CA ARG A 247 -2.66 -14.54 26.22
C ARG A 247 -3.65 -13.58 25.56
N ILE A 248 -3.25 -12.88 24.50
CA ILE A 248 -4.15 -11.99 23.76
C ILE A 248 -5.25 -12.76 23.04
N ALA A 249 -4.97 -13.96 22.53
CA ALA A 249 -5.99 -14.83 21.96
C ALA A 249 -7.02 -15.29 23.03
N GLN A 250 -6.56 -15.63 24.23
CA GLN A 250 -7.44 -15.94 25.37
C GLN A 250 -8.26 -14.71 25.78
N TYR A 251 -7.64 -13.53 25.84
CA TYR A 251 -8.33 -12.29 26.16
C TYR A 251 -9.45 -11.97 25.16
N LYS A 252 -9.21 -12.16 23.85
CA LYS A 252 -10.25 -12.05 22.83
C LYS A 252 -11.45 -12.96 23.14
N LYS A 253 -11.21 -14.21 23.54
CA LYS A 253 -12.28 -15.15 23.93
C LYS A 253 -13.04 -14.66 25.15
N LEU A 254 -12.35 -14.14 26.17
CA LEU A 254 -13.00 -13.58 27.37
C LEU A 254 -13.91 -12.39 27.03
N ILE A 255 -13.50 -11.52 26.09
CA ILE A 255 -14.36 -10.45 25.57
C ILE A 255 -15.56 -11.04 24.83
N MET A 256 -15.38 -12.07 23.99
CA MET A 256 -16.51 -12.68 23.27
C MET A 256 -17.51 -13.37 24.23
N GLU A 257 -17.03 -13.86 25.37
CA GLU A 257 -17.80 -14.62 26.36
C GLU A 257 -18.53 -13.79 27.42
N GLY A 258 -18.37 -12.46 27.49
CA GLY A 258 -19.00 -11.69 28.58
C GLY A 258 -18.09 -11.40 29.77
N LYS A 259 -16.89 -12.01 29.79
CA LYS A 259 -16.06 -12.11 30.99
C LYS A 259 -15.02 -11.01 31.12
N ALA A 260 -14.74 -10.29 30.03
CA ALA A 260 -13.87 -9.13 29.99
C ALA A 260 -14.50 -8.03 29.14
N GLU A 261 -14.16 -6.77 29.40
CA GLU A 261 -14.63 -5.61 28.62
C GLU A 261 -16.14 -5.58 28.39
N TRP A 262 -16.91 -5.92 29.43
CA TRP A 262 -18.36 -6.11 29.35
C TRP A 262 -19.10 -4.92 28.74
N TYR A 263 -18.60 -3.71 28.96
CA TYR A 263 -19.18 -2.50 28.39
C TYR A 263 -19.03 -2.39 26.87
N LEU A 264 -17.96 -2.95 26.28
CA LEU A 264 -17.81 -3.03 24.83
C LEU A 264 -18.76 -4.06 24.22
N MET A 265 -19.30 -4.95 25.04
CA MET A 265 -20.24 -5.98 24.60
C MET A 265 -21.69 -5.54 24.64
N LEU A 266 -22.02 -4.42 25.27
CA LEU A 266 -23.40 -3.94 25.29
C LEU A 266 -23.84 -3.59 23.87
N ARG A 267 -25.00 -4.11 23.46
CA ARG A 267 -25.59 -3.77 22.16
C ARG A 267 -26.21 -2.39 22.27
N THR A 268 -25.56 -1.40 21.67
CA THR A 268 -26.12 -0.05 21.56
C THR A 268 -27.31 -0.04 20.60
N ASN A 269 -28.41 0.59 20.99
CA ASN A 269 -29.56 0.78 20.11
C ASN A 269 -29.24 1.88 19.07
N SER A 270 -28.72 3.00 19.57
CA SER A 270 -28.29 4.14 18.77
C SER A 270 -27.08 4.81 19.39
N PHE A 271 -26.23 5.38 18.54
CA PHE A 271 -25.09 6.16 18.97
C PHE A 271 -24.98 7.44 18.12
N ILE A 272 -24.39 8.47 18.70
CA ILE A 272 -24.11 9.75 18.05
C ILE A 272 -22.66 10.13 18.37
N ILE A 273 -21.85 10.34 17.33
CA ILE A 273 -20.50 10.88 17.49
C ILE A 273 -20.65 12.37 17.79
N GLN A 274 -20.19 12.80 18.96
CA GLN A 274 -20.32 14.18 19.41
C GLN A 274 -19.12 15.03 19.01
N ASN A 275 -17.92 14.47 19.13
CA ASN A 275 -16.69 15.19 18.87
C ASN A 275 -15.57 14.22 18.48
N THR A 276 -14.78 14.61 17.50
CA THR A 276 -13.60 13.89 17.03
C THR A 276 -12.44 14.87 17.00
N SER A 277 -11.43 14.63 17.85
CA SER A 277 -10.22 15.43 17.91
C SER A 277 -9.04 14.54 17.58
N TYR A 278 -8.22 14.91 16.59
CA TYR A 278 -7.09 14.07 16.20
C TYR A 278 -5.91 14.89 15.69
N SER A 279 -4.73 14.33 15.93
CA SER A 279 -3.45 14.77 15.42
C SER A 279 -2.97 13.80 14.34
N ARG A 280 -1.69 13.89 13.97
CA ARG A 280 -1.07 12.92 13.06
C ARG A 280 -1.03 11.50 13.63
N PHE A 281 -0.92 11.33 14.97
CA PHE A 281 -0.63 10.03 15.57
C PHE A 281 -1.66 9.55 16.59
N GLU A 282 -2.42 10.47 17.19
CA GLU A 282 -3.38 10.17 18.24
C GLU A 282 -4.71 10.83 17.94
N ALA A 283 -5.80 10.16 18.31
CA ALA A 283 -7.15 10.64 18.14
C ALA A 283 -8.02 10.27 19.35
N THR A 284 -9.01 11.11 19.59
CA THR A 284 -10.02 10.93 20.63
C THR A 284 -11.40 11.15 20.02
N VAL A 285 -12.27 10.17 20.17
CA VAL A 285 -13.64 10.21 19.64
C VAL A 285 -14.61 10.10 20.81
N LYS A 286 -15.41 11.14 21.02
CA LYS A 286 -16.48 11.17 22.02
C LYS A 286 -17.80 10.74 21.40
N VAL A 287 -18.43 9.73 21.98
CA VAL A 287 -19.65 9.11 21.46
C VAL A 287 -20.69 9.04 22.57
N TYR A 288 -21.87 9.56 22.28
CA TYR A 288 -23.07 9.30 23.07
C TYR A 288 -23.67 7.97 22.62
N GLN A 289 -23.90 7.05 23.54
CA GLN A 289 -24.53 5.76 23.26
C GLN A 289 -25.78 5.59 24.12
N GLU A 290 -26.86 5.16 23.49
CA GLU A 290 -28.11 4.85 24.16
C GLU A 290 -28.35 3.34 24.16
N TYR A 291 -28.58 2.79 25.34
CA TYR A 291 -28.94 1.39 25.54
C TYR A 291 -30.41 1.30 25.94
N GLN A 292 -31.16 0.44 25.26
CA GLN A 292 -32.57 0.22 25.52
C GLN A 292 -32.71 -0.98 26.47
N HIS A 293 -33.25 -0.75 27.64
CA HIS A 293 -33.78 -1.78 28.53
C HIS A 293 -35.31 -1.83 28.41
N PRO A 294 -35.98 -2.89 28.88
CA PRO A 294 -37.44 -2.98 28.84
C PRO A 294 -38.14 -1.77 29.47
N ASP A 295 -37.59 -1.27 30.58
CA ASP A 295 -38.28 -0.26 31.41
C ASP A 295 -37.65 1.14 31.34
N TYR A 296 -36.44 1.28 30.77
CA TYR A 296 -35.75 2.57 30.71
C TYR A 296 -34.68 2.62 29.60
N LYS A 297 -34.27 3.84 29.26
CA LYS A 297 -33.11 4.10 28.39
C LYS A 297 -31.92 4.48 29.25
N GLU A 298 -30.77 3.88 28.97
CA GLU A 298 -29.53 4.16 29.68
C GLU A 298 -28.54 4.93 28.79
N PRO A 299 -28.42 6.26 28.96
CA PRO A 299 -27.45 7.06 28.23
C PRO A 299 -26.04 6.95 28.84
N ARG A 300 -25.03 6.78 27.99
CA ARG A 300 -23.62 6.75 28.39
C ARG A 300 -22.74 7.51 27.41
N TYR A 301 -21.71 8.18 27.95
CA TYR A 301 -20.69 8.83 27.14
C TYR A 301 -19.43 7.97 27.11
N TYR A 302 -18.97 7.68 25.91
CA TYR A 302 -17.73 6.95 25.67
C TYR A 302 -16.71 7.90 25.06
N THR A 303 -15.50 7.88 25.59
CA THR A 303 -14.34 8.52 24.96
C THR A 303 -13.41 7.42 24.50
N TYR A 304 -13.34 7.18 23.19
CA TYR A 304 -12.43 6.22 22.57
C TYR A 304 -11.10 6.89 22.24
N THR A 305 -10.00 6.26 22.65
CA THR A 305 -8.64 6.70 22.31
C THR A 305 -8.08 5.83 21.21
N LEU A 306 -7.73 6.45 20.09
CA LEU A 306 -7.15 5.78 18.94
C LEU A 306 -5.71 6.22 18.72
N ARG A 307 -4.89 5.30 18.22
CA ARG A 307 -3.54 5.58 17.74
C ARG A 307 -3.40 5.14 16.30
N ARG A 308 -2.68 5.94 15.52
CA ARG A 308 -2.33 5.59 14.15
C ARG A 308 -1.20 4.57 14.18
N ASP A 309 -1.38 3.47 13.48
CA ASP A 309 -0.32 2.50 13.25
C ASP A 309 0.69 3.06 12.23
N ASN A 310 1.98 2.93 12.53
CA ASN A 310 3.03 3.51 11.70
C ASN A 310 3.35 2.66 10.46
N GLU A 311 2.99 1.37 10.46
CA GLU A 311 3.27 0.44 9.37
C GLU A 311 2.12 0.43 8.36
N THR A 312 0.87 0.39 8.83
CA THR A 312 -0.32 0.34 7.98
C THR A 312 -0.98 1.70 7.76
N ASN A 313 -0.58 2.74 8.52
CA ASN A 313 -1.19 4.08 8.48
C ASN A 313 -2.71 4.09 8.81
N THR A 314 -3.21 3.05 9.50
CA THR A 314 -4.61 2.93 9.92
C THR A 314 -4.80 3.34 11.37
N TRP A 315 -6.00 3.84 11.72
CA TRP A 315 -6.34 4.14 13.12
C TRP A 315 -6.79 2.89 13.86
N GLU A 316 -6.25 2.68 15.06
CA GLU A 316 -6.61 1.57 15.94
C GLU A 316 -7.13 2.08 17.27
N ILE A 317 -8.22 1.51 17.78
CA ILE A 317 -8.72 1.75 19.13
C ILE A 317 -7.78 1.06 20.13
N THR A 318 -7.25 1.84 21.06
CA THR A 318 -6.24 1.39 22.03
C THR A 318 -6.67 1.53 23.48
N ASP A 319 -7.68 2.36 23.75
CA ASP A 319 -8.27 2.55 25.07
C ASP A 319 -9.70 3.12 24.93
N TYR A 320 -10.48 3.03 25.99
CA TYR A 320 -11.76 3.74 26.09
C TYR A 320 -12.08 4.08 27.55
N ILE A 321 -12.80 5.19 27.74
CA ILE A 321 -13.27 5.65 29.04
C ILE A 321 -14.79 5.81 28.97
N ILE A 322 -15.47 5.41 30.04
CA ILE A 322 -16.92 5.56 30.18
C ILE A 322 -17.21 6.58 31.25
N GLU A 323 -18.02 7.57 30.88
CA GLU A 323 -18.58 8.55 31.79
C GLU A 323 -20.10 8.33 31.87
N ASN A 324 -20.63 8.26 33.10
CA ASN A 324 -22.08 8.20 33.30
C ASN A 324 -22.69 9.54 32.87
N ALA A 325 -23.79 9.53 32.13
CA ALA A 325 -24.47 10.76 31.73
C ALA A 325 -25.12 11.53 32.89
N ASN A 326 -25.09 10.99 34.11
CA ASN A 326 -25.72 11.56 35.31
C ASN A 326 -24.83 12.49 36.13
N THR A 327 -23.63 12.89 35.66
CA THR A 327 -22.74 13.80 36.43
C THR A 327 -23.16 15.28 36.43
N GLY A 328 -24.41 15.59 36.09
CA GLY A 328 -24.94 16.95 36.08
C GLY A 328 -26.31 17.04 36.77
N LYS A 329 -26.31 16.98 38.10
CA LYS A 329 -27.25 17.75 38.94
C LYS A 329 -26.54 18.22 40.20
#